data_AF-A0A1Y3CLX6-F1
#
_entry.id   AF-A0A1Y3CLX6-F1
#
_cell.length_a   1.000
_cell.length_b   1.000
_cell.length_c   1.000
_cell.angle_alpha   90.00
_cell.angle_beta   90.00
_cell.angle_gamma   90.00
#
_symmetry.space_group_name_H-M   'P 1'
#
loop_
_entity.id
_entity.type
_entity.pdbx_description
1 polymer ?
#
loop_
_entity_poly.entity_id
_entity_poly.type
_entity_poly.pdbx_seq_one_letter_code
_entity_poly.pdbx_strand_id
1 'polypeptide(L)' 'MGELNIYGVYVPIFLIQAILAYLLFKIVTLATNQWIAKGWVAIPGIFNLCLYIILLWLMHWFFILCLN' A
#
# COMPACT_ATOMS: atom_id res chain seq x y z
N MET A 1 -19.20 -4.68 4.66
CA MET A 1 -18.54 -5.20 5.88
C MET A 1 -17.27 -4.36 6.08
N GLY A 2 -17.41 -3.09 6.48
CA GLY A 2 -16.34 -2.08 6.39
C GLY A 2 -15.91 -1.46 7.73
N GLU A 3 -16.47 -1.97 8.82
CA GLU A 3 -16.39 -1.39 10.15
C GLU A 3 -15.85 -2.47 11.08
N LEU A 4 -14.61 -2.28 11.55
CA LEU A 4 -14.04 -3.07 12.63
C LEU A 4 -14.35 -2.34 13.93
N ASN A 5 -15.26 -2.90 14.72
CA ASN A 5 -15.52 -2.40 16.07
C ASN A 5 -14.45 -2.97 17.01
N ILE A 6 -13.40 -2.19 17.26
CA ILE A 6 -12.38 -2.51 18.26
C ILE A 6 -12.77 -1.78 19.54
N TYR A 7 -13.25 -2.53 20.54
CA TYR A 7 -13.59 -1.99 21.87
C TYR A 7 -14.48 -0.73 21.85
N GLY A 8 -15.46 -0.66 20.94
CA GLY A 8 -16.38 0.48 20.81
C GLY A 8 -15.88 1.60 19.89
N VAL A 9 -14.66 1.50 19.35
CA VAL A 9 -14.12 2.44 18.36
C VAL A 9 -14.30 1.86 16.96
N TYR A 10 -15.04 2.59 16.13
CA TYR A 10 -15.25 2.24 14.72
C TYR A 10 -14.02 2.61 13.92
N VAL A 11 -13.17 1.63 13.64
CA VAL A 11 -12.00 1.84 12.77
C VAL A 11 -12.37 1.45 11.34
N PRO A 12 -12.24 2.38 10.37
CA PRO A 12 -12.49 2.05 8.98
C PRO A 12 -11.42 1.09 8.49
N ILE A 13 -11.86 -0.03 7.92
CA ILE A 13 -10.97 -1.07 7.40
C ILE A 13 -10.00 -0.54 6.34
N PHE A 14 -10.44 0.49 5.60
CA PHE A 14 -9.62 1.23 4.64
C PHE A 14 -8.39 1.89 5.28
N LEU A 15 -8.48 2.35 6.52
CA LEU A 15 -7.34 2.96 7.22
C LEU A 15 -6.27 1.90 7.50
N ILE A 16 -6.70 0.72 7.94
CA ILE A 16 -5.80 -0.42 8.21
C ILE A 16 -5.16 -0.89 6.91
N GLN A 17 -5.94 -1.01 5.83
CA GLN A 17 -5.43 -1.34 4.49
C GLN A 17 -4.40 -0.31 4.01
N ALA A 18 -4.65 0.99 4.19
CA ALA A 18 -3.71 2.05 3.80
C ALA A 18 -2.40 2.00 4.59
N ILE A 19 -2.47 1.75 5.91
CA ILE A 19 -1.28 1.62 6.77
C ILE A 19 -0.44 0.42 6.35
N LEU A 20 -1.07 -0.73 6.11
CA LEU A 20 -0.39 -1.94 5.64
C LEU A 20 0.21 -1.76 4.23
N ALA A 21 -0.54 -1.14 3.31
CA ALA A 21 -0.04 -0.82 1.98
C ALA A 21 1.15 0.14 2.04
N TYR A 22 1.14 1.12 2.95
CA TYR A 22 2.27 2.03 3.15
C TYR A 22 3.52 1.33 3.70
N LEU A 23 3.36 0.38 4.63
CA LEU A 23 4.47 -0.44 5.13
C LEU A 23 5.12 -1.26 4.02
N LEU A 24 4.29 -1.95 3.21
CA LEU A 24 4.78 -2.68 2.04
C LEU A 24 5.44 -1.74 1.04
N PHE A 25 4.84 -0.57 0.81
CA PHE A 25 5.37 0.44 -0.09
C PHE A 25 6.75 0.91 0.34
N LYS A 26 7.01 1.11 1.64
CA LYS A 26 8.34 1.44 2.17
C LYS A 26 9.40 0.38 1.86
N ILE A 27 9.04 -0.90 1.95
CA ILE A 27 9.95 -2.01 1.61
C ILE A 27 10.24 -2.01 0.11
N VAL A 28 9.19 -1.88 -0.71
CA VAL A 28 9.32 -1.83 -2.17
C VAL A 28 10.13 -0.61 -2.60
N THR A 29 9.87 0.58 -2.05
CA THR A 29 10.66 1.79 -2.37
C THR A 29 12.10 1.69 -1.92
N LEU A 30 12.42 1.00 -0.82
CA LEU A 30 13.81 0.76 -0.43
C LEU A 30 14.55 -0.04 -1.51
N ALA A 31 13.92 -1.11 -2.01
CA ALA A 31 14.45 -1.93 -3.10
C ALA A 31 14.50 -1.14 -4.41
N THR A 32 13.45 -0.40 -4.75
CA THR A 32 13.40 0.35 -6.01
C THR A 32 14.27 1.59 -6.00
N ASN A 33 14.56 2.21 -4.85
CA ASN A 33 15.51 3.34 -4.78
C ASN A 33 16.89 2.95 -5.30
N GLN A 34 17.34 1.71 -5.04
CA GLN A 34 18.60 1.21 -5.57
C GLN A 34 18.58 1.06 -7.10
N TRP A 35 17.40 0.80 -7.68
CA TRP A 35 17.20 0.68 -9.13
C TRP A 35 17.01 2.05 -9.80
N ILE A 36 16.32 2.97 -9.13
CA ILE A 36 16.18 4.37 -9.53
C ILE A 36 17.56 5.05 -9.55
N ALA A 37 18.40 4.78 -8.54
CA ALA A 37 19.76 5.31 -8.46
C ALA A 37 20.66 4.86 -9.62
N LYS A 38 20.33 3.74 -10.31
CA LYS A 38 21.01 3.33 -11.55
C LYS A 38 20.58 4.12 -12.78
N GLY A 39 19.76 5.15 -12.63
CA GLY A 39 19.35 6.05 -13.72
C GLY A 39 18.19 5.53 -14.58
N TRP A 40 17.49 4.49 -14.13
CA TRP A 40 16.42 3.84 -14.91
C TRP A 40 15.08 4.59 -14.87
N VAL A 41 14.90 5.56 -13.96
CA VAL A 41 13.62 6.26 -13.78
C VAL A 41 13.85 7.77 -13.86
N ALA A 42 13.33 8.39 -14.92
CA ALA A 42 13.45 9.83 -15.16
C ALA A 42 12.68 10.69 -14.14
N ILE A 43 11.58 10.17 -13.57
CA ILE A 43 10.74 10.89 -12.59
C ILE A 43 10.40 9.96 -11.40
N PRO A 44 11.22 9.93 -10.34
CA PRO A 44 11.04 9.01 -9.23
C PRO A 44 9.73 9.23 -8.45
N GLY A 45 9.22 10.48 -8.40
CA GLY A 45 7.97 10.79 -7.71
C GLY A 45 6.73 10.12 -8.30
N ILE A 46 6.60 10.14 -9.63
CA ILE A 46 5.47 9.53 -10.35
C ILE A 46 5.53 8.00 -10.27
N PHE A 47 6.74 7.44 -10.39
CA PHE A 47 6.96 6.01 -10.29
C PHE A 47 6.56 5.47 -8.90
N ASN A 48 6.96 6.19 -7.84
CA ASN A 48 6.58 5.88 -6.46
C ASN A 48 5.07 5.96 -6.23
N LEU A 49 4.40 6.99 -6.75
CA LEU A 49 2.94 7.09 -6.70
C LEU A 49 2.25 5.92 -7.41
N CYS A 50 2.73 5.55 -8.60
CA CYS A 50 2.17 4.45 -9.37
C CYS A 50 2.32 3.12 -8.62
N LEU A 51 3.51 2.84 -8.09
CA LEU A 51 3.74 1.67 -7.24
C LEU A 51 2.84 1.65 -6.00
N TYR A 52 2.66 2.80 -5.35
CA TYR A 52 1.78 2.89 -4.18
C TYR A 52 0.33 2.54 -4.53
N ILE A 53 -0.20 3.07 -5.65
CA ILE A 53 -1.56 2.78 -6.11
C ILE A 53 -1.73 1.28 -6.42
N ILE A 54 -0.76 0.66 -7.09
CA ILE A 54 -0.79 -0.78 -7.40
C ILE A 54 -0.78 -1.60 -6.10
N LEU A 55 0.07 -1.24 -5.14
CA LEU A 55 0.12 -1.90 -3.83
C LEU A 55 -1.19 -1.76 -3.06
N LEU A 56 -1.80 -0.56 -3.07
CA LEU A 56 -3.08 -0.29 -2.43
C LEU A 56 -4.18 -1.17 -3.04
N TRP A 57 -4.21 -1.27 -4.37
CA TRP A 57 -5.17 -2.11 -5.07
C TRP A 57 -4.96 -3.59 -4.74
N LEU A 58 -3.70 -4.06 -4.69
CA LEU A 58 -3.36 -5.44 -4.34
C LEU A 58 -3.74 -5.75 -2.88
N MET A 59 -3.48 -4.85 -1.94
CA MET A 59 -3.90 -4.96 -0.54
C MET A 59 -5.43 -5.04 -0.42
N HIS A 60 -6.15 -4.21 -1.17
CA HIS A 60 -7.60 -4.25 -1.18
C HIS A 60 -8.12 -5.59 -1.73
N TRP A 61 -7.52 -6.09 -2.81
CA TRP A 61 -7.88 -7.37 -3.41
C TRP A 61 -7.58 -8.55 -2.49
N PHE A 62 -6.42 -8.55 -1.83
CA PHE A 62 -6.04 -9.54 -0.82
C PHE A 62 -7.03 -9.56 0.34
N PHE A 63 -7.47 -8.39 0.79
CA PHE A 63 -8.44 -8.28 1.86
C PHE A 63 -9.83 -8.81 1.44
N ILE A 64 -10.27 -8.53 0.21
CA ILE A 64 -11.49 -9.13 -0.34
C ILE A 64 -11.37 -10.65 -0.39
N LEU A 65 -10.23 -11.18 -0.83
CA LEU A 65 -10.02 -12.62 -1.02
C LEU A 65 -9.88 -13.37 0.31
N CYS A 66 -9.34 -12.73 1.36
CA CYS A 66 -9.16 -13.33 2.68
C CYS A 66 -10.39 -13.21 3.60
N LEU A 67 -11.29 -12.25 3.34
CA LEU A 67 -12.52 -12.00 4.13
C LEU A 67 -13.80 -12.53 3.45
N ASN A 68 -13.68 -13.18 2.29
CA ASN A 68 -14.78 -13.81 1.55
C ASN A 68 -14.69 -15.33 1.66
#